data_AF-A0A7U2I900-F1
#
_entry.id   AF-A0A7U2I900-F1
#
_cell.length_a   1.000
_cell.length_b   1.000
_cell.length_c   1.000
_cell.angle_alpha   90.00
_cell.angle_beta   90.00
_cell.angle_gamma   90.00
#
_symmetry.space_group_name_H-M   'P 1'
#
loop_
_entity.id
_entity.type
_entity.pdbx_description
1 polymer ?
#
loop_
_entity_poly.entity_id
_entity_poly.type
_entity_poly.pdbx_seq_one_letter_code
_entity_poly.pdbx_strand_id
1 'polypeptide(L)'
;MDHAKKGDAALSASQYTEAIEHFTAAIGVNPTAVKYYIGRSTAYQRAQKFPEALTDAEIAVVLAHKRATRELIKDAQFRRALALFFLEKYGDADFVLNIVKKLDEKEKMLPIWSMKVAAKLKDLPEDDEKRKVTVKDVPDVEVPSAPAAAAAKPAKSETVETKKTEKSVEAPKPVVPTPANKIKHDWYQSNDSVTVNILAKGAPKDATVVEFEKDSLSVSFPITDSTSEYHFSADPLYASIDPSQSKFRVTPNKVEITLKKAAQGMKWHTLEGLDRTVEPSSDETKTAIPSHVLTSKPAQESAPAYPTSSKSGAKNWDKLATEDLDDKDDMDGDETSHFFKQLYKGATPEQQRAMMKSYQESGGTVLSTDWSNVGSKTIVPEPPEGMEAKKYGD
;
A
#
# COMPACT_ATOMS: atom_id res chain seq x y z
N MET A 1 -9.52 4.20 -12.56
CA MET A 1 -9.67 4.11 -11.09
C MET A 1 -9.05 2.81 -10.64
N ASP A 2 -8.06 2.84 -9.75
CA ASP A 2 -7.37 1.63 -9.26
C ASP A 2 -8.23 0.93 -8.18
N HIS A 3 -8.83 -0.21 -8.54
CA HIS A 3 -9.68 -0.97 -7.63
C HIS A 3 -8.92 -1.55 -6.42
N ALA A 4 -7.62 -1.83 -6.55
CA ALA A 4 -6.83 -2.36 -5.44
C ALA A 4 -6.65 -1.30 -4.34
N LYS A 5 -6.24 -0.08 -4.72
CA LYS A 5 -6.11 1.05 -3.78
C LYS A 5 -7.42 1.40 -3.07
N LYS A 6 -8.57 1.27 -3.77
CA LYS A 6 -9.87 1.43 -3.13
C LYS A 6 -10.19 0.31 -2.14
N GLY A 7 -9.81 -0.94 -2.45
CA GLY A 7 -9.93 -2.06 -1.52
C GLY A 7 -9.07 -1.89 -0.27
N ASP A 8 -7.83 -1.41 -0.43
CA ASP A 8 -6.93 -1.08 0.68
C ASP A 8 -7.49 0.07 1.55
N ALA A 9 -8.01 1.14 0.92
CA ALA A 9 -8.64 2.25 1.65
C ALA A 9 -9.90 1.82 2.42
N ALA A 10 -10.77 1.01 1.80
CA ALA A 10 -11.96 0.45 2.44
C ALA A 10 -11.61 -0.51 3.59
N LEU A 11 -10.50 -1.26 3.49
CA LEU A 11 -9.97 -2.07 4.59
C LEU A 11 -9.58 -1.21 5.79
N SER A 12 -8.83 -0.13 5.57
CA SER A 12 -8.42 0.81 6.62
C SER A 12 -9.62 1.51 7.26
N ALA A 13 -10.63 1.88 6.45
CA ALA A 13 -11.89 2.45 6.93
C ALA A 13 -12.84 1.42 7.59
N SER A 14 -12.41 0.16 7.74
CA SER A 14 -13.23 -0.97 8.24
C SER A 14 -14.51 -1.28 7.45
N GLN A 15 -14.62 -0.79 6.21
CA GLN A 15 -15.70 -1.07 5.27
C GLN A 15 -15.46 -2.42 4.57
N TYR A 16 -15.51 -3.52 5.32
CA TYR A 16 -15.05 -4.84 4.85
C TYR A 16 -15.82 -5.37 3.64
N THR A 17 -17.12 -5.05 3.50
CA THR A 17 -17.93 -5.42 2.33
C THR A 17 -17.49 -4.71 1.06
N GLU A 18 -17.28 -3.40 1.13
CA GLU A 18 -16.80 -2.59 0.00
C GLU A 18 -15.37 -3.00 -0.38
N ALA A 19 -14.53 -3.31 0.60
CA ALA A 19 -13.19 -3.86 0.36
C ALA A 19 -13.24 -5.18 -0.42
N ILE A 20 -14.14 -6.10 -0.04
CA ILE A 20 -14.33 -7.38 -0.76
C ILE A 20 -14.76 -7.14 -2.22
N GLU A 21 -15.68 -6.22 -2.47
CA GLU A 21 -16.13 -5.86 -3.82
C GLU A 21 -15.00 -5.26 -4.66
N HIS A 22 -14.24 -4.32 -4.09
CA HIS A 22 -13.11 -3.67 -4.74
C HIS A 22 -11.96 -4.63 -5.04
N PHE A 23 -11.57 -5.51 -4.11
CA PHE A 23 -10.58 -6.55 -4.42
C PHE A 23 -11.11 -7.58 -5.42
N THR A 24 -12.40 -7.91 -5.40
CA THR A 24 -13.00 -8.82 -6.39
C THR A 24 -12.94 -8.21 -7.80
N ALA A 25 -13.22 -6.91 -7.95
CA ALA A 25 -13.01 -6.20 -9.20
C ALA A 25 -11.52 -6.18 -9.62
N ALA A 26 -10.59 -5.93 -8.68
CA ALA A 26 -9.15 -5.95 -8.95
C ALA A 26 -8.65 -7.34 -9.40
N ILE A 27 -9.16 -8.42 -8.79
CA ILE A 27 -8.88 -9.81 -9.19
C ILE A 27 -9.45 -10.11 -10.58
N GLY A 28 -10.63 -9.58 -10.92
CA GLY A 28 -11.19 -9.69 -12.27
C GLY A 28 -10.30 -9.07 -13.36
N VAL A 29 -9.55 -8.00 -13.03
CA VAL A 29 -8.58 -7.37 -13.95
C VAL A 29 -7.23 -8.09 -13.95
N ASN A 30 -6.74 -8.55 -12.79
CA ASN A 30 -5.48 -9.30 -12.68
C ASN A 30 -5.58 -10.48 -11.69
N PRO A 31 -6.02 -11.65 -12.16
CA PRO A 31 -6.26 -12.81 -11.30
C PRO A 31 -4.99 -13.51 -10.83
N THR A 32 -3.80 -13.01 -11.20
CA THR A 32 -2.51 -13.56 -10.77
C THR A 32 -1.84 -12.75 -9.64
N ALA A 33 -2.45 -11.63 -9.23
CA ALA A 33 -1.88 -10.71 -8.27
C ALA A 33 -2.12 -11.18 -6.82
N VAL A 34 -1.11 -11.82 -6.23
CA VAL A 34 -1.13 -12.36 -4.86
C VAL A 34 -1.69 -11.37 -3.83
N LYS A 35 -1.27 -10.10 -3.90
CA LYS A 35 -1.69 -9.06 -2.95
C LYS A 35 -3.20 -8.84 -2.90
N TYR A 36 -3.92 -9.03 -4.01
CA TYR A 36 -5.37 -8.82 -4.03
C TYR A 36 -6.12 -9.94 -3.30
N TYR A 37 -5.63 -11.19 -3.41
CA TYR A 37 -6.14 -12.31 -2.61
C TYR A 37 -5.76 -12.15 -1.12
N ILE A 38 -4.56 -11.67 -0.79
CA ILE A 38 -4.18 -11.35 0.60
C ILE A 38 -5.08 -10.25 1.20
N GLY A 39 -5.34 -9.18 0.44
CA GLY A 39 -6.24 -8.10 0.84
C GLY A 39 -7.68 -8.58 1.02
N ARG A 40 -8.22 -9.33 0.04
CA ARG A 40 -9.57 -9.89 0.11
C ARG A 40 -9.74 -10.94 1.20
N SER A 41 -8.75 -11.81 1.41
CA SER A 41 -8.69 -12.73 2.56
C SER A 41 -8.75 -11.98 3.88
N THR A 42 -8.01 -10.87 4.01
CA THR A 42 -8.06 -10.01 5.20
C THR A 42 -9.44 -9.38 5.39
N ALA A 43 -10.08 -8.90 4.32
CA ALA A 43 -11.42 -8.33 4.37
C ALA A 43 -12.48 -9.39 4.74
N TYR A 44 -12.41 -10.59 4.16
CA TYR A 44 -13.25 -11.72 4.54
C TYR A 44 -13.06 -12.13 6.00
N GLN A 45 -11.81 -12.21 6.49
CA GLN A 45 -11.51 -12.53 7.88
C GLN A 45 -12.12 -11.49 8.84
N ARG A 46 -11.97 -10.19 8.53
CA ARG A 46 -12.57 -9.09 9.30
C ARG A 46 -14.11 -9.10 9.25
N ALA A 47 -14.68 -9.51 8.12
CA ALA A 47 -16.12 -9.75 7.95
C ALA A 47 -16.62 -11.11 8.49
N GLN A 48 -15.80 -11.85 9.25
CA GLN A 48 -16.09 -13.17 9.83
C GLN A 48 -16.43 -14.29 8.81
N LYS A 49 -16.06 -14.09 7.54
CA LYS A 49 -16.21 -15.04 6.43
C LYS A 49 -14.98 -15.94 6.30
N PHE A 50 -14.76 -16.77 7.31
CA PHE A 50 -13.52 -17.55 7.44
C PHE A 50 -13.28 -18.60 6.34
N PRO A 51 -14.30 -19.32 5.79
CA PRO A 51 -14.10 -20.24 4.66
C PRO A 51 -13.59 -19.53 3.39
N GLU A 52 -14.16 -18.37 3.07
CA GLU A 52 -13.74 -17.54 1.93
C GLU A 52 -12.34 -16.94 2.18
N ALA A 53 -12.06 -16.50 3.41
CA ALA A 53 -10.73 -16.02 3.81
C ALA A 53 -9.64 -17.09 3.65
N LEU A 54 -9.95 -18.35 4.02
CA LEU A 54 -9.04 -19.48 3.82
C LEU A 54 -8.80 -19.73 2.33
N THR A 55 -9.86 -19.79 1.53
CA THR A 55 -9.78 -20.06 0.08
C THR A 55 -8.88 -19.04 -0.63
N ASP A 56 -9.05 -17.75 -0.34
CA ASP A 56 -8.19 -16.70 -0.89
C ASP A 56 -6.75 -16.78 -0.41
N ALA A 57 -6.52 -17.11 0.87
CA ALA A 57 -5.17 -17.29 1.39
C ALA A 57 -4.45 -18.48 0.73
N GLU A 58 -5.15 -19.58 0.46
CA GLU A 58 -4.58 -20.74 -0.24
C GLU A 58 -4.26 -20.42 -1.70
N ILE A 59 -5.15 -19.74 -2.43
CA ILE A 59 -4.86 -19.23 -3.78
C ILE A 59 -3.63 -18.29 -3.76
N ALA A 60 -3.52 -17.43 -2.75
CA ALA A 60 -2.37 -16.56 -2.58
C ALA A 60 -1.06 -17.34 -2.38
N VAL A 61 -1.04 -18.42 -1.59
CA VAL A 61 0.13 -19.29 -1.42
C VAL A 61 0.54 -19.90 -2.77
N VAL A 62 -0.39 -20.50 -3.52
CA VAL A 62 -0.08 -21.11 -4.83
C VAL A 62 0.47 -20.08 -5.81
N LEU A 63 -0.12 -18.88 -5.87
CA LEU A 63 0.37 -17.79 -6.73
C LEU A 63 1.73 -17.25 -6.29
N ALA A 64 2.01 -17.18 -4.98
CA ALA A 64 3.28 -16.74 -4.44
C ALA A 64 4.42 -17.73 -4.72
N HIS A 65 4.15 -19.04 -4.59
CA HIS A 65 5.08 -20.10 -5.01
C HIS A 65 5.35 -20.06 -6.52
N LYS A 66 4.33 -19.87 -7.36
CA LYS A 66 4.49 -19.70 -8.82
C LYS A 66 5.35 -18.48 -9.20
N ARG A 67 5.39 -17.45 -8.35
CA ARG A 67 6.21 -16.24 -8.52
C ARG A 67 7.58 -16.32 -7.82
N ALA A 68 7.87 -17.38 -7.06
CA ALA A 68 9.07 -17.56 -6.24
C ALA A 68 9.38 -16.41 -5.25
N THR A 69 8.35 -15.68 -4.81
CA THR A 69 8.48 -14.49 -3.95
C THR A 69 8.33 -14.84 -2.47
N ARG A 70 9.44 -15.07 -1.75
CA ARG A 70 9.47 -15.51 -0.34
C ARG A 70 8.57 -14.68 0.59
N GLU A 71 8.64 -13.35 0.54
CA GLU A 71 7.81 -12.48 1.39
C GLU A 71 6.30 -12.70 1.16
N LEU A 72 5.87 -12.82 -0.10
CA LEU A 72 4.46 -13.08 -0.41
C LEU A 72 4.03 -14.51 -0.03
N ILE A 73 4.95 -15.48 -0.01
CA ILE A 73 4.69 -16.83 0.51
C ILE A 73 4.48 -16.75 2.02
N LYS A 74 5.37 -16.05 2.75
CA LYS A 74 5.24 -15.80 4.19
C LYS A 74 3.89 -15.16 4.52
N ASP A 75 3.57 -14.04 3.87
CA ASP A 75 2.33 -13.29 4.12
C ASP A 75 1.09 -14.15 3.84
N ALA A 76 1.08 -14.91 2.73
CA ALA A 76 -0.04 -15.77 2.36
C ALA A 76 -0.20 -16.96 3.33
N GLN A 77 0.89 -17.64 3.71
CA GLN A 77 0.85 -18.72 4.71
C GLN A 77 0.40 -18.17 6.08
N PHE A 78 0.81 -16.96 6.46
CA PHE A 78 0.35 -16.33 7.70
C PHE A 78 -1.15 -16.04 7.67
N ARG A 79 -1.69 -15.48 6.57
CA ARG A 79 -3.15 -15.32 6.39
C ARG A 79 -3.89 -16.66 6.44
N ARG A 80 -3.32 -17.71 5.85
CA ARG A 80 -3.87 -19.07 5.86
C ARG A 80 -3.95 -19.65 7.27
N ALA A 81 -2.88 -19.54 8.07
CA ALA A 81 -2.87 -19.96 9.46
C ALA A 81 -3.92 -19.23 10.31
N LEU A 82 -4.08 -17.91 10.09
CA LEU A 82 -5.11 -17.10 10.72
C LEU A 82 -6.51 -17.62 10.36
N ALA A 83 -6.80 -17.85 9.07
CA ALA A 83 -8.10 -18.38 8.64
C ALA A 83 -8.39 -19.79 9.21
N LEU A 84 -7.38 -20.67 9.26
CA LEU A 84 -7.48 -22.00 9.88
C LEU A 84 -7.79 -21.92 11.39
N PHE A 85 -7.16 -21.00 12.12
CA PHE A 85 -7.45 -20.76 13.54
C PHE A 85 -8.91 -20.34 13.79
N PHE A 86 -9.47 -19.46 12.95
CA PHE A 86 -10.87 -19.03 13.06
C PHE A 86 -11.88 -20.09 12.55
N LEU A 87 -11.43 -21.05 11.75
CA LEU A 87 -12.16 -22.28 11.41
C LEU A 87 -11.97 -23.40 12.45
N GLU A 88 -11.34 -23.10 13.59
CA GLU A 88 -11.03 -24.03 14.69
C GLU A 88 -10.13 -25.22 14.30
N LYS A 89 -9.46 -25.16 13.15
CA LYS A 89 -8.50 -26.16 12.67
C LYS A 89 -7.11 -25.88 13.25
N TYR A 90 -6.97 -26.06 14.56
CA TYR A 90 -5.77 -25.65 15.28
C TYR A 90 -4.51 -26.46 14.94
N GLY A 91 -4.64 -27.75 14.61
CA GLY A 91 -3.53 -28.57 14.14
C GLY A 91 -2.98 -28.07 12.80
N ASP A 92 -3.87 -27.86 11.83
CA ASP A 92 -3.53 -27.23 10.54
C ASP A 92 -2.91 -25.83 10.73
N ALA A 93 -3.45 -25.02 11.65
CA ALA A 93 -2.92 -23.69 11.95
C ALA A 93 -1.51 -23.73 12.53
N ASP A 94 -1.22 -24.63 13.48
CA ASP A 94 0.13 -24.79 14.06
C ASP A 94 1.15 -25.24 13.00
N PHE A 95 0.77 -26.20 12.16
CA PHE A 95 1.60 -26.66 11.06
C PHE A 95 1.96 -25.51 10.11
N VAL A 96 1.00 -24.66 9.72
CA VAL A 96 1.26 -23.51 8.85
C VAL A 96 2.05 -22.40 9.57
N LEU A 97 1.82 -22.13 10.85
CA LEU A 97 2.67 -21.19 11.62
C LEU A 97 4.11 -21.67 11.72
N ASN A 98 4.35 -22.98 11.83
CA ASN A 98 5.70 -23.55 11.78
C ASN A 98 6.37 -23.41 10.40
N ILE A 99 5.61 -23.34 9.30
CA ILE A 99 6.14 -22.96 7.98
C ILE A 99 6.51 -21.47 7.95
N VAL A 100 5.61 -20.59 8.42
CA VAL A 100 5.88 -19.14 8.53
C VAL A 100 7.15 -18.89 9.35
N LYS A 101 7.32 -19.57 10.49
CA LYS A 101 8.53 -19.50 11.32
C LYS A 101 9.81 -19.83 10.56
N LYS A 102 9.82 -20.89 9.74
CA LYS A 102 10.98 -21.26 8.90
C LYS A 102 11.25 -20.24 7.80
N LEU A 103 10.21 -19.54 7.32
CA LEU A 103 10.34 -18.49 6.32
C LEU A 103 10.83 -17.18 6.94
N ASP A 104 10.40 -16.82 8.15
CA ASP A 104 10.82 -15.62 8.88
C ASP A 104 10.53 -15.75 10.38
N GLU A 105 11.58 -15.93 11.19
CA GLU A 105 11.46 -16.02 12.65
C GLU A 105 11.16 -14.66 13.32
N LYS A 106 11.32 -13.55 12.60
CA LYS A 106 11.15 -12.18 13.12
C LYS A 106 9.76 -11.60 12.84
N GLU A 107 8.85 -12.38 12.25
CA GLU A 107 7.47 -11.97 12.00
C GLU A 107 6.79 -11.55 13.31
N LYS A 108 6.46 -10.26 13.44
CA LYS A 108 6.09 -9.61 14.72
C LYS A 108 4.91 -10.30 15.40
N MET A 109 3.95 -10.78 14.62
CA MET A 109 2.71 -11.37 15.12
C MET A 109 2.83 -12.88 15.37
N LEU A 110 3.87 -13.55 14.85
CA LEU A 110 4.04 -15.00 14.94
C LEU A 110 4.00 -15.53 16.39
N PRO A 111 4.74 -14.97 17.37
CA PRO A 111 4.69 -15.48 18.76
C PRO A 111 3.29 -15.41 19.38
N ILE A 112 2.54 -14.34 19.08
CA ILE A 112 1.19 -14.11 19.60
C ILE A 112 0.23 -15.18 19.06
N TRP A 113 0.27 -15.47 17.76
CA TRP A 113 -0.60 -16.48 17.16
C TRP A 113 -0.19 -17.91 17.51
N SER A 114 1.12 -18.21 17.57
CA SER A 114 1.60 -19.52 18.05
C SER A 114 1.14 -19.79 19.49
N MET A 115 1.20 -18.78 20.38
CA MET A 115 0.69 -18.91 21.75
C MET A 115 -0.82 -19.13 21.79
N LYS A 116 -1.61 -18.43 20.95
CA LYS A 116 -3.07 -18.63 20.86
C LYS A 116 -3.43 -20.03 20.34
N VAL A 117 -2.73 -20.52 19.33
CA VAL A 117 -2.92 -21.89 18.79
C VAL A 117 -2.54 -22.92 19.85
N ALA A 118 -1.37 -22.79 20.49
CA ALA A 118 -0.92 -23.73 21.53
C ALA A 118 -1.87 -23.78 22.74
N ALA A 119 -2.44 -22.64 23.15
CA ALA A 119 -3.47 -22.60 24.19
C ALA A 119 -4.72 -23.41 23.77
N LYS A 120 -5.24 -23.16 22.56
CA LYS A 120 -6.40 -23.91 22.03
C LYS A 120 -6.12 -25.40 21.87
N LEU A 121 -4.92 -25.79 21.43
CA LEU A 121 -4.52 -27.20 21.36
C LEU A 121 -4.43 -27.85 22.75
N LYS A 122 -3.98 -27.11 23.78
CA LYS A 122 -3.91 -27.61 25.17
C LYS A 122 -5.29 -27.84 25.78
N ASP A 123 -6.27 -27.00 25.45
CA ASP A 123 -7.64 -27.10 25.94
C ASP A 123 -8.44 -28.26 25.29
N LEU A 124 -7.92 -28.86 24.21
CA LEU A 124 -8.60 -29.90 23.43
C LEU A 124 -8.09 -31.34 23.75
N PRO A 125 -8.99 -32.34 23.78
CA PRO A 125 -8.63 -33.76 23.93
C PRO A 125 -7.69 -34.25 22.83
N GLU A 126 -6.80 -35.21 23.12
CA GLU A 126 -5.75 -35.58 22.16
C GLU A 126 -6.24 -36.16 20.83
N ASP A 127 -7.42 -36.79 20.82
CA ASP A 127 -8.07 -37.40 19.63
C ASP A 127 -9.02 -36.45 18.88
N ASP A 128 -9.11 -35.17 19.27
CA ASP A 128 -10.00 -34.20 18.63
C ASP A 128 -9.59 -33.91 17.17
N GLU A 129 -10.54 -33.97 16.24
CA GLU A 129 -10.35 -33.65 14.81
C GLU A 129 -9.65 -32.29 14.59
N LYS A 130 -9.88 -31.32 15.47
CA LYS A 130 -9.28 -29.97 15.43
C LYS A 130 -7.77 -29.97 15.68
N ARG A 131 -7.21 -31.03 16.27
CA ARG A 131 -5.76 -31.20 16.49
C ARG A 131 -5.08 -31.90 15.32
N LYS A 132 -5.82 -32.51 14.38
CA LYS A 132 -5.26 -33.24 13.24
C LYS A 132 -4.68 -32.27 12.22
N VAL A 133 -3.57 -32.67 11.60
CA VAL A 133 -2.96 -31.96 10.47
C VAL A 133 -3.38 -32.67 9.19
N THR A 134 -4.18 -31.97 8.39
CA THR A 134 -4.73 -32.40 7.10
C THR A 134 -4.16 -31.59 5.93
N VAL A 135 -3.65 -30.39 6.19
CA VAL A 135 -3.13 -29.48 5.16
C VAL A 135 -1.68 -29.78 4.76
N LYS A 136 -1.37 -29.54 3.48
CA LYS A 136 -0.02 -29.55 2.92
C LYS A 136 0.62 -28.16 2.99
N ASP A 137 1.95 -28.11 2.88
CA ASP A 137 2.75 -26.86 2.78
C ASP A 137 2.20 -25.96 1.66
N VAL A 138 2.31 -26.39 0.40
CA VAL A 138 1.58 -25.77 -0.72
C VAL A 138 0.19 -26.42 -0.83
N PRO A 139 -0.91 -25.65 -0.79
CA PRO A 139 -2.25 -26.18 -1.02
C PRO A 139 -2.47 -26.52 -2.50
N ASP A 140 -3.18 -27.63 -2.77
CA ASP A 140 -3.56 -28.05 -4.13
C ASP A 140 -4.83 -27.35 -4.63
N VAL A 141 -4.93 -26.03 -4.45
CA VAL A 141 -6.11 -25.24 -4.83
C VAL A 141 -6.01 -24.77 -6.28
N GLU A 142 -7.11 -24.92 -7.03
CA GLU A 142 -7.26 -24.37 -8.37
C GLU A 142 -7.19 -22.84 -8.34
N VAL A 143 -6.05 -22.30 -8.75
CA VAL A 143 -5.90 -20.86 -9.00
C VAL A 143 -6.88 -20.45 -10.10
N PRO A 144 -7.71 -19.40 -9.89
CA PRO A 144 -8.60 -18.89 -10.93
C PRO A 144 -7.84 -18.46 -12.18
N SER A 145 -7.74 -19.36 -13.16
CA SER A 145 -7.32 -19.02 -14.52
C SER A 145 -8.49 -18.32 -15.19
N ALA A 146 -8.29 -17.06 -15.61
CA ALA A 146 -9.33 -16.15 -16.06
C ALA A 146 -10.39 -16.81 -16.98
N PRO A 147 -11.65 -16.98 -16.52
CA PRO A 147 -12.74 -17.33 -17.40
C PRO A 147 -13.18 -16.09 -18.18
N ALA A 148 -13.49 -16.26 -19.47
CA ALA A 148 -14.46 -15.38 -20.10
C ALA A 148 -15.79 -15.48 -19.33
N ALA A 149 -16.49 -14.35 -19.17
CA ALA A 149 -17.57 -14.19 -18.20
C ALA A 149 -18.71 -15.22 -18.32
N ALA A 150 -19.13 -15.81 -17.19
CA ALA A 150 -20.51 -16.24 -16.93
C ALA A 150 -20.80 -16.59 -15.46
N ALA A 151 -21.83 -15.95 -14.90
CA ALA A 151 -22.87 -16.42 -13.95
C ALA A 151 -22.55 -17.30 -12.71
N ALA A 152 -23.43 -17.19 -11.68
CA ALA A 152 -23.29 -17.83 -10.37
C ALA A 152 -24.43 -18.84 -10.03
N LYS A 153 -24.22 -19.61 -8.95
CA LYS A 153 -25.14 -20.52 -8.19
C LYS A 153 -25.15 -22.02 -8.64
N PRO A 154 -25.58 -22.99 -7.79
CA PRO A 154 -24.83 -23.45 -6.61
C PRO A 154 -24.83 -24.99 -6.32
N ALA A 155 -23.86 -25.45 -5.53
CA ALA A 155 -23.85 -26.62 -4.61
C ALA A 155 -24.53 -27.98 -4.98
N LYS A 156 -23.73 -29.07 -5.04
CA LYS A 156 -23.89 -30.27 -4.16
C LYS A 156 -22.70 -31.25 -4.17
N SER A 157 -22.81 -32.26 -3.29
CA SER A 157 -21.80 -33.14 -2.70
C SER A 157 -21.34 -34.38 -3.53
N GLU A 158 -20.27 -35.03 -3.04
CA GLU A 158 -19.92 -36.47 -3.21
C GLU A 158 -19.47 -36.91 -4.65
N THR A 159 -18.58 -37.90 -4.87
CA THR A 159 -17.82 -38.83 -3.99
C THR A 159 -16.43 -39.18 -4.60
N VAL A 160 -15.62 -39.93 -3.85
CA VAL A 160 -14.28 -40.46 -4.21
C VAL A 160 -14.32 -41.47 -5.37
N GLU A 161 -13.36 -41.38 -6.32
CA GLU A 161 -12.70 -42.60 -6.85
C GLU A 161 -11.30 -42.34 -7.43
N THR A 162 -10.49 -43.40 -7.53
CA THR A 162 -9.03 -43.35 -7.70
C THR A 162 -8.59 -43.83 -9.08
N LYS A 163 -7.62 -43.16 -9.74
CA LYS A 163 -6.80 -43.84 -10.77
C LYS A 163 -5.41 -43.24 -11.01
N LYS A 164 -4.41 -44.13 -11.04
CA LYS A 164 -3.03 -43.87 -11.50
C LYS A 164 -2.96 -43.86 -13.03
N THR A 165 -2.10 -43.00 -13.59
CA THR A 165 -1.03 -43.29 -14.59
C THR A 165 -0.27 -41.99 -14.84
N GLU A 166 0.99 -41.86 -14.41
CA GLU A 166 2.23 -42.20 -15.14
C GLU A 166 2.73 -41.09 -16.10
N LYS A 167 4.06 -40.93 -16.13
CA LYS A 167 4.77 -39.84 -16.81
C LYS A 167 4.96 -40.14 -18.29
N SER A 168 4.97 -39.08 -19.11
CA SER A 168 5.77 -39.07 -20.34
C SER A 168 6.55 -37.74 -20.43
N VAL A 169 7.69 -37.79 -21.10
CA VAL A 169 8.63 -36.68 -21.29
C VAL A 169 8.64 -36.34 -22.78
N GLU A 170 8.51 -35.05 -23.15
CA GLU A 170 8.67 -34.63 -24.54
C GLU A 170 9.38 -33.27 -24.67
N ALA A 171 10.08 -33.10 -25.79
CA ALA A 171 11.08 -32.05 -26.03
C ALA A 171 10.49 -30.81 -26.77
N PRO A 172 11.26 -29.76 -27.09
CA PRO A 172 10.73 -28.41 -27.29
C PRO A 172 10.03 -28.19 -28.64
N LYS A 173 8.98 -27.34 -28.62
CA LYS A 173 8.21 -26.92 -29.81
C LYS A 173 8.62 -25.53 -30.31
N PRO A 174 8.49 -25.24 -31.63
CA PRO A 174 8.96 -24.00 -32.25
C PRO A 174 8.17 -22.76 -31.81
N VAL A 175 8.81 -21.58 -31.94
CA VAL A 175 8.29 -20.31 -31.43
C VAL A 175 7.27 -19.70 -32.40
N VAL A 176 6.00 -19.70 -32.00
CA VAL A 176 4.91 -19.04 -32.73
C VAL A 176 4.88 -17.54 -32.39
N PRO A 177 4.62 -16.62 -33.34
CA PRO A 177 4.53 -15.18 -33.05
C PRO A 177 3.28 -14.84 -32.21
N THR A 178 3.18 -13.59 -31.77
CA THR A 178 2.15 -13.16 -30.82
C THR A 178 1.29 -12.04 -31.41
N PRO A 179 -0.05 -12.19 -31.47
CA PRO A 179 -0.93 -11.20 -32.10
C PRO A 179 -0.97 -9.88 -31.33
N ALA A 180 -1.25 -8.78 -32.06
CA ALA A 180 -1.20 -7.39 -31.60
C ALA A 180 -1.75 -7.14 -30.19
N ASN A 181 -2.94 -7.68 -29.89
CA ASN A 181 -3.65 -7.54 -28.61
C ASN A 181 -2.96 -8.20 -27.39
N LYS A 182 -1.76 -8.74 -27.55
CA LYS A 182 -0.95 -9.34 -26.47
C LYS A 182 0.44 -8.69 -26.31
N ILE A 183 0.79 -7.68 -27.11
CA ILE A 183 2.05 -6.94 -26.97
C ILE A 183 1.94 -6.06 -25.72
N LYS A 184 2.72 -6.40 -24.69
CA LYS A 184 2.81 -5.65 -23.44
C LYS A 184 4.07 -4.81 -23.42
N HIS A 185 4.01 -3.61 -22.85
CA HIS A 185 5.21 -2.87 -22.47
C HIS A 185 5.39 -2.89 -20.95
N ASP A 186 6.63 -2.72 -20.50
CA ASP A 186 7.05 -2.55 -19.11
C ASP A 186 8.20 -1.55 -19.09
N TRP A 187 8.41 -0.81 -18.00
CA TRP A 187 9.52 0.13 -17.90
C TRP A 187 10.13 0.14 -16.51
N TYR A 188 11.44 0.33 -16.47
CA TYR A 188 12.21 0.51 -15.24
C TYR A 188 13.23 1.62 -15.42
N GLN A 189 13.86 2.06 -14.33
CA GLN A 189 14.83 3.15 -14.37
C GLN A 189 16.05 2.83 -13.49
N SER A 190 17.16 3.45 -13.86
CA SER A 190 18.33 3.66 -13.00
C SER A 190 18.42 5.15 -12.62
N ASN A 191 19.46 5.54 -11.89
CA ASN A 191 19.71 6.94 -11.53
C ASN A 191 19.92 7.85 -12.76
N ASP A 192 20.30 7.28 -13.91
CA ASP A 192 20.86 7.97 -15.08
C ASP A 192 20.15 7.61 -16.41
N SER A 193 19.33 6.57 -16.42
CA SER A 193 18.60 6.10 -17.61
C SER A 193 17.21 5.55 -17.27
N VAL A 194 16.33 5.51 -18.27
CA VAL A 194 15.02 4.86 -18.25
C VAL A 194 15.04 3.79 -19.33
N THR A 195 14.59 2.57 -19.04
CA THR A 195 14.53 1.48 -20.03
C THR A 195 13.11 0.99 -20.19
N VAL A 196 12.59 1.08 -21.41
CA VAL A 196 11.27 0.60 -21.84
C VAL A 196 11.45 -0.72 -22.59
N ASN A 197 10.76 -1.76 -22.13
CA ASN A 197 10.71 -3.09 -22.74
C ASN A 197 9.35 -3.28 -23.43
N ILE A 198 9.32 -3.46 -24.74
CA ILE A 198 8.12 -3.83 -25.49
C ILE A 198 8.21 -5.33 -25.83
N LEU A 199 7.39 -6.15 -25.18
CA LEU A 199 7.39 -7.61 -25.28
C LEU A 199 6.67 -8.09 -26.55
N ALA A 200 7.28 -7.85 -27.70
CA ALA A 200 6.85 -8.35 -29.00
C ALA A 200 7.70 -9.56 -29.45
N LYS A 201 7.06 -10.71 -29.62
CA LYS A 201 7.71 -11.90 -30.20
C LYS A 201 7.68 -11.83 -31.72
N GLY A 202 8.85 -11.89 -32.36
CA GLY A 202 9.00 -11.82 -33.81
C GLY A 202 9.14 -10.41 -34.38
N ALA A 203 9.40 -9.38 -33.55
CA ALA A 203 9.60 -8.01 -34.05
C ALA A 203 10.80 -7.93 -35.02
N PRO A 204 10.61 -7.43 -36.25
CA PRO A 204 11.67 -7.39 -37.26
C PRO A 204 12.69 -6.29 -36.95
N LYS A 205 13.97 -6.68 -36.84
CA LYS A 205 15.10 -5.76 -36.60
C LYS A 205 15.17 -4.61 -37.61
N ASP A 206 14.93 -4.94 -38.87
CA ASP A 206 15.22 -4.05 -40.00
C ASP A 206 14.03 -3.15 -40.39
N ALA A 207 12.86 -3.35 -39.75
CA ALA A 207 11.64 -2.58 -39.96
C ALA A 207 11.06 -2.01 -38.64
N THR A 208 11.86 -1.95 -37.58
CA THR A 208 11.49 -1.25 -36.34
C THR A 208 12.01 0.19 -36.43
N VAL A 209 11.10 1.15 -36.42
CA VAL A 209 11.40 2.59 -36.33
C VAL A 209 11.31 3.01 -34.85
N VAL A 210 12.32 3.74 -34.38
CA VAL A 210 12.36 4.33 -33.05
C VAL A 210 12.81 5.78 -33.20
N GLU A 211 11.97 6.71 -32.78
CA GLU A 211 12.24 8.15 -32.83
C GLU A 211 12.43 8.66 -31.40
N PHE A 212 13.58 9.30 -31.17
CA PHE A 212 13.94 9.91 -29.89
C PHE A 212 13.83 11.42 -30.02
N GLU A 213 12.88 12.02 -29.32
CA GLU A 213 12.81 13.47 -29.16
C GLU A 213 13.21 13.88 -27.73
N LYS A 214 13.38 15.18 -27.50
CA LYS A 214 13.87 15.68 -26.21
C LYS A 214 12.94 15.34 -25.05
N ASP A 215 11.63 15.34 -25.28
CA ASP A 215 10.62 15.10 -24.26
C ASP A 215 9.59 14.04 -24.73
N SER A 216 9.85 13.31 -25.82
CA SER A 216 8.87 12.37 -26.42
C SER A 216 9.56 11.12 -27.00
N LEU A 217 8.87 9.98 -26.99
CA LEU A 217 9.35 8.71 -27.58
C LEU A 217 8.28 8.11 -28.49
N SER A 218 8.65 7.85 -29.76
CA SER A 218 7.82 7.12 -30.72
C SER A 218 8.49 5.79 -31.10
N VAL A 219 7.72 4.71 -31.18
CA VAL A 219 8.16 3.38 -31.63
C VAL A 219 7.10 2.77 -32.54
N SER A 220 7.47 2.36 -33.75
CA SER A 220 6.61 1.59 -34.64
C SER A 220 7.32 0.39 -35.26
N PHE A 221 6.57 -0.69 -35.49
CA PHE A 221 7.05 -1.85 -36.26
C PHE A 221 5.88 -2.66 -36.84
N PRO A 222 6.04 -3.27 -38.02
CA PRO A 222 5.03 -4.15 -38.60
C PRO A 222 4.94 -5.48 -37.83
N ILE A 223 3.72 -5.98 -37.65
CA ILE A 223 3.43 -7.25 -36.97
C ILE A 223 3.44 -8.38 -38.01
N THR A 224 4.26 -9.41 -37.82
CA THR A 224 4.47 -10.45 -38.87
C THR A 224 3.24 -11.29 -39.22
N ASP A 225 2.19 -11.25 -38.40
CA ASP A 225 0.94 -12.00 -38.58
C ASP A 225 -0.25 -11.11 -39.02
N SER A 226 -0.05 -9.83 -39.33
CA SER A 226 -1.15 -8.91 -39.67
C SER A 226 -0.67 -7.69 -40.47
N THR A 227 -1.48 -7.17 -41.40
CA THR A 227 -1.20 -5.94 -42.18
C THR A 227 -1.32 -4.66 -41.35
N SER A 228 -1.01 -4.73 -40.05
CA SER A 228 -1.16 -3.65 -39.07
C SER A 228 0.15 -3.45 -38.34
N GLU A 229 0.57 -2.20 -38.23
CA GLU A 229 1.76 -1.82 -37.48
C GLU A 229 1.40 -1.66 -36.00
N TYR A 230 2.30 -2.11 -35.12
CA TYR A 230 2.25 -1.74 -33.72
C TYR A 230 2.84 -0.34 -33.58
N HIS A 231 2.14 0.53 -32.83
CA HIS A 231 2.64 1.86 -32.48
C HIS A 231 2.60 2.04 -30.95
N PHE A 232 3.68 2.58 -30.40
CA PHE A 232 3.80 2.98 -29.01
C PHE A 232 4.37 4.40 -28.96
N SER A 233 3.63 5.31 -28.35
CA SER A 233 3.99 6.71 -28.18
C SER A 233 3.93 7.05 -26.68
N ALA A 234 4.98 7.68 -26.15
CA ALA A 234 4.99 8.28 -24.83
C ALA A 234 5.33 9.77 -24.98
N ASP A 235 4.31 10.62 -24.87
CA ASP A 235 4.40 12.06 -25.10
C ASP A 235 3.36 12.80 -24.21
N PRO A 236 3.76 13.75 -23.33
CA PRO A 236 5.15 14.07 -22.97
C PRO A 236 5.73 13.03 -22.00
N LEU A 237 7.02 12.75 -22.11
CA LEU A 237 7.81 12.02 -21.11
C LEU A 237 7.90 12.81 -19.80
N TYR A 238 8.07 12.09 -18.68
CA TYR A 238 8.11 12.70 -17.35
C TYR A 238 9.22 13.76 -17.17
N ALA A 239 10.36 13.58 -17.83
CA ALA A 239 11.43 14.57 -17.88
C ALA A 239 12.23 14.45 -19.18
N SER A 240 12.96 15.51 -19.53
CA SER A 240 13.74 15.54 -20.77
C SER A 240 14.83 14.48 -20.80
N ILE A 241 15.02 13.89 -21.97
CA ILE A 241 16.03 12.89 -22.29
C ILE A 241 17.10 13.49 -23.21
N ASP A 242 18.23 12.79 -23.37
CA ASP A 242 19.21 13.05 -24.42
C ASP A 242 19.00 12.06 -25.58
N PRO A 243 18.46 12.50 -26.74
CA PRO A 243 18.29 11.65 -27.91
C PRO A 243 19.60 11.04 -28.42
N SER A 244 20.72 11.75 -28.30
CA SER A 244 22.02 11.35 -28.87
C SER A 244 22.67 10.20 -28.09
N GLN A 245 22.35 10.09 -26.80
CA GLN A 245 22.83 9.00 -25.92
C GLN A 245 21.81 7.87 -25.74
N SER A 246 20.57 8.05 -26.20
CA SER A 246 19.52 7.05 -26.16
C SER A 246 19.74 5.96 -27.21
N LYS A 247 19.36 4.72 -26.90
CA LYS A 247 19.69 3.52 -27.69
C LYS A 247 18.51 2.55 -27.71
N PHE A 248 18.40 1.76 -28.77
CA PHE A 248 17.43 0.66 -28.84
C PHE A 248 18.10 -0.66 -29.25
N ARG A 249 17.48 -1.77 -28.88
CA ARG A 249 17.94 -3.13 -29.16
C ARG A 249 16.74 -4.05 -29.39
N VAL A 250 16.50 -4.40 -30.66
CA VAL A 250 15.50 -5.41 -31.03
C VAL A 250 16.07 -6.82 -30.82
N THR A 251 15.30 -7.66 -30.14
CA THR A 251 15.57 -9.06 -29.81
C THR A 251 14.36 -9.91 -30.23
N PRO A 252 14.48 -11.19 -30.64
CA PRO A 252 13.33 -11.98 -31.11
C PRO A 252 12.13 -12.10 -30.15
N ASN A 253 12.33 -11.80 -28.86
CA ASN A 253 11.28 -11.82 -27.83
C ASN A 253 10.83 -10.44 -27.34
N LYS A 254 11.57 -9.35 -27.65
CA LYS A 254 11.28 -7.98 -27.18
C LYS A 254 12.08 -6.90 -27.92
N VAL A 255 11.54 -5.69 -27.97
CA VAL A 255 12.29 -4.45 -28.23
C VAL A 255 12.67 -3.83 -26.89
N GLU A 256 13.93 -3.53 -26.68
CA GLU A 256 14.45 -2.85 -25.47
C GLU A 256 14.94 -1.45 -25.89
N ILE A 257 14.40 -0.41 -25.28
CA ILE A 257 14.74 1.00 -25.54
C ILE A 257 15.30 1.60 -24.27
N THR A 258 16.54 2.11 -24.30
CA THR A 258 17.20 2.79 -23.18
C THR A 258 17.31 4.28 -23.47
N LEU A 259 16.50 5.08 -22.77
CA LEU A 259 16.53 6.53 -22.78
C LEU A 259 17.56 7.04 -21.78
N LYS A 260 18.42 7.97 -22.19
CA LYS A 260 19.35 8.67 -21.30
C LYS A 260 18.64 9.87 -20.65
N LYS A 261 18.66 9.99 -19.33
CA LYS A 261 18.07 11.17 -18.64
C LYS A 261 18.97 12.40 -18.85
N ALA A 262 18.40 13.56 -19.19
CA ALA A 262 19.16 14.81 -19.26
C ALA A 262 19.58 15.30 -17.85
N ALA A 263 18.71 15.11 -16.85
CA ALA A 263 19.01 15.41 -15.44
C ALA A 263 19.39 14.13 -14.67
N GLN A 264 20.66 14.05 -14.25
CA GLN A 264 21.18 12.93 -13.47
C GLN A 264 20.55 12.92 -12.06
N GLY A 265 20.21 11.72 -11.55
CA GLY A 265 19.61 11.55 -10.22
C GLY A 265 18.10 11.79 -10.15
N MET A 266 17.47 12.31 -11.21
CA MET A 266 16.02 12.53 -11.26
C MET A 266 15.27 11.18 -11.27
N LYS A 267 14.45 10.92 -10.24
CA LYS A 267 13.59 9.73 -10.18
C LYS A 267 12.25 10.01 -10.86
N TRP A 268 11.92 9.22 -11.87
CA TRP A 268 10.66 9.29 -12.60
C TRP A 268 9.60 8.50 -11.83
N HIS A 269 8.43 9.07 -11.53
CA HIS A 269 7.35 8.33 -10.87
C HIS A 269 6.33 7.74 -11.86
N THR A 270 6.30 8.28 -13.08
CA THR A 270 5.56 7.79 -14.25
C THR A 270 6.49 7.84 -15.47
N LEU A 271 6.13 7.15 -16.56
CA LEU A 271 6.87 7.26 -17.83
C LEU A 271 6.49 8.56 -18.56
N GLU A 272 5.20 8.85 -18.58
CA GLU A 272 4.60 10.08 -19.10
C GLU A 272 4.45 11.13 -17.99
N GLY A 273 4.65 12.40 -18.33
CA GLY A 273 4.41 13.54 -17.45
C GLY A 273 2.97 14.05 -17.58
N LEU A 274 2.40 14.55 -16.50
CA LEU A 274 1.13 15.27 -16.60
C LEU A 274 1.39 16.64 -17.20
N ASP A 275 0.84 16.88 -18.39
CA ASP A 275 0.67 18.15 -19.11
C ASP A 275 1.53 19.32 -18.61
N ARG A 276 2.70 19.52 -19.23
CA ARG A 276 3.44 20.79 -19.07
C ARG A 276 2.63 21.87 -19.78
N THR A 277 1.92 22.68 -18.99
CA THR A 277 1.47 24.00 -19.42
C THR A 277 2.63 24.72 -20.08
N VAL A 278 2.50 25.00 -21.38
CA VAL A 278 3.49 25.75 -22.14
C VAL A 278 3.64 27.11 -21.47
N GLU A 279 4.77 27.37 -20.83
CA GLU A 279 5.18 28.74 -20.53
C GLU A 279 5.72 29.36 -21.82
N PRO A 280 5.04 30.35 -22.42
CA PRO A 280 5.69 31.20 -23.41
C PRO A 280 6.70 32.08 -22.69
N SER A 281 7.96 31.95 -23.08
CA SER A 281 9.02 32.91 -22.77
C SER A 281 8.63 34.33 -23.18
N SER A 282 9.06 35.32 -22.38
CA SER A 282 9.43 36.71 -22.74
C SER A 282 9.05 37.23 -24.15
N ASP A 283 8.49 38.43 -24.34
CA ASP A 283 8.77 39.69 -23.63
C ASP A 283 7.75 40.81 -23.95
N GLU A 284 7.92 41.97 -23.31
CA GLU A 284 7.49 43.34 -23.70
C GLU A 284 6.01 43.82 -23.67
N THR A 285 5.67 44.43 -22.52
CA THR A 285 5.09 45.80 -22.37
C THR A 285 3.58 46.14 -22.55
N LYS A 286 3.13 46.96 -21.55
CA LYS A 286 2.39 48.25 -21.67
C LYS A 286 0.85 48.36 -21.41
N THR A 287 0.59 48.89 -20.21
CA THR A 287 -0.28 50.07 -19.85
C THR A 287 -1.73 49.93 -19.34
N ALA A 288 -1.95 50.63 -18.22
CA ALA A 288 -3.08 51.50 -17.85
C ALA A 288 -4.38 50.94 -17.23
N ILE A 289 -4.58 51.32 -15.96
CA ILE A 289 -5.87 51.46 -15.24
C ILE A 289 -6.34 52.94 -15.39
N PRO A 290 -7.65 53.25 -15.46
CA PRO A 290 -8.36 53.86 -14.31
C PRO A 290 -9.84 53.36 -14.19
N SER A 291 -10.39 52.98 -13.04
CA SER A 291 -10.71 53.72 -11.80
C SER A 291 -11.87 54.74 -11.88
N HIS A 292 -13.04 54.37 -11.33
CA HIS A 292 -14.07 55.28 -10.82
C HIS A 292 -14.59 54.73 -9.46
N VAL A 293 -15.08 55.48 -8.47
CA VAL A 293 -14.61 56.69 -7.76
C VAL A 293 -15.65 56.99 -6.65
N LEU A 294 -15.26 56.77 -5.38
CA LEU A 294 -15.78 57.38 -4.12
C LEU A 294 -17.25 57.03 -3.69
N THR A 295 -17.72 57.03 -2.42
CA THR A 295 -17.34 57.54 -1.06
C THR A 295 -17.82 56.54 0.05
N SER A 296 -17.61 56.64 1.39
CA SER A 296 -16.60 57.28 2.28
C SER A 296 -16.68 56.77 3.76
N LYS A 297 -15.57 56.91 4.50
CA LYS A 297 -15.28 57.06 5.97
C LYS A 297 -16.44 57.26 7.01
N PRO A 298 -16.24 57.09 8.36
CA PRO A 298 -15.98 55.86 9.15
C PRO A 298 -16.77 55.70 10.51
N ALA A 299 -16.49 54.59 11.23
CA ALA A 299 -16.34 54.45 12.70
C ALA A 299 -17.49 53.96 13.65
N GLN A 300 -17.04 53.09 14.59
CA GLN A 300 -17.58 52.65 15.90
C GLN A 300 -18.65 51.53 16.03
N GLU A 301 -18.51 50.81 17.16
CA GLU A 301 -19.35 49.73 17.75
C GLU A 301 -19.37 48.37 17.01
N SER A 302 -19.37 47.20 17.67
CA SER A 302 -19.19 46.82 19.09
C SER A 302 -18.66 45.36 19.18
N ALA A 303 -18.16 44.92 20.34
CA ALA A 303 -17.64 43.55 20.51
C ALA A 303 -18.77 42.50 20.60
N PRO A 304 -18.65 41.33 19.94
CA PRO A 304 -19.66 40.28 20.03
C PRO A 304 -19.59 39.53 21.36
N ALA A 305 -20.46 39.88 22.31
CA ALA A 305 -20.78 39.01 23.43
C ALA A 305 -21.70 37.88 22.94
N TYR A 306 -21.25 36.62 23.00
CA TYR A 306 -22.09 35.45 22.76
C TYR A 306 -22.40 34.71 24.09
N PRO A 307 -23.60 34.14 24.26
CA PRO A 307 -24.12 33.82 25.58
C PRO A 307 -23.55 32.51 26.15
N THR A 308 -23.26 32.55 27.45
CA THR A 308 -22.95 31.35 28.24
C THR A 308 -24.14 30.37 28.24
N SER A 309 -23.92 29.14 27.77
CA SER A 309 -24.90 28.06 27.85
C SER A 309 -24.23 26.70 28.10
N SER A 310 -23.73 26.50 29.32
CA SER A 310 -23.43 25.16 29.83
C SER A 310 -24.10 24.94 31.18
N LYS A 311 -25.16 24.12 31.20
CA LYS A 311 -25.86 23.66 32.42
C LYS A 311 -25.10 22.55 33.16
N SER A 312 -23.80 22.42 32.87
CA SER A 312 -22.84 21.55 33.53
C SER A 312 -21.75 22.43 34.09
N GLY A 313 -21.48 22.33 35.40
CA GLY A 313 -20.37 23.02 36.04
C GLY A 313 -19.00 22.57 35.51
N ALA A 314 -17.94 23.18 36.05
CA ALA A 314 -16.56 23.00 35.61
C ALA A 314 -16.19 21.53 35.35
N LYS A 315 -15.85 21.22 34.09
CA LYS A 315 -15.39 19.90 33.67
C LYS A 315 -14.07 19.58 34.38
N ASN A 316 -14.05 18.49 35.15
CA ASN A 316 -12.90 18.13 35.95
C ASN A 316 -11.86 17.38 35.09
N TRP A 317 -10.88 18.11 34.56
CA TRP A 317 -9.92 17.62 33.56
C TRP A 317 -9.04 16.47 34.05
N ASP A 318 -8.82 16.34 35.37
CA ASP A 318 -8.09 15.21 36.00
C ASP A 318 -8.74 13.82 35.71
N LYS A 319 -9.99 13.75 35.21
CA LYS A 319 -10.63 12.47 34.82
C LYS A 319 -10.48 12.09 33.34
N LEU A 320 -10.30 13.05 32.43
CA LEU A 320 -10.12 12.74 31.01
C LEU A 320 -8.76 12.07 30.75
N ALA A 321 -7.72 12.54 31.44
CA ALA A 321 -6.38 11.97 31.37
C ALA A 321 -6.29 10.50 31.83
N THR A 322 -7.30 9.97 32.53
CA THR A 322 -7.36 8.55 32.92
C THR A 322 -8.19 7.68 31.98
N GLU A 323 -9.13 8.25 31.21
CA GLU A 323 -10.00 7.50 30.30
C GLU A 323 -9.36 7.36 28.90
N ASP A 324 -8.63 8.36 28.41
CA ASP A 324 -7.92 8.33 27.11
C ASP A 324 -6.63 7.47 27.10
N LEU A 325 -6.27 6.80 28.20
CA LEU A 325 -5.01 6.03 28.34
C LEU A 325 -5.13 4.51 28.16
N ASP A 326 -6.34 3.97 27.98
CA ASP A 326 -6.55 2.54 27.78
C ASP A 326 -6.78 2.11 26.33
N ASP A 327 -7.03 3.05 25.41
CA ASP A 327 -7.08 2.82 23.96
C ASP A 327 -5.68 2.49 23.41
N LYS A 328 -5.46 1.19 23.16
CA LYS A 328 -4.18 0.63 22.70
C LYS A 328 -4.04 0.57 21.18
N ASP A 329 -5.03 1.05 20.44
CA ASP A 329 -5.16 0.81 19.00
C ASP A 329 -4.83 2.03 18.11
N ASP A 330 -4.65 3.24 18.66
CA ASP A 330 -4.15 4.41 17.92
C ASP A 330 -2.62 4.51 17.94
N MET A 331 -1.99 3.72 17.07
CA MET A 331 -0.53 3.62 16.86
C MET A 331 -0.03 4.45 15.66
N ASP A 332 -0.57 5.65 15.47
CA ASP A 332 -0.13 6.63 14.45
C ASP A 332 0.38 7.93 15.12
N GLY A 333 1.56 7.87 15.72
CA GLY A 333 2.27 9.02 16.28
C GLY A 333 3.77 8.74 16.46
N ASP A 334 4.61 9.74 16.17
CA ASP A 334 6.08 9.62 16.14
C ASP A 334 6.69 8.94 17.38
N GLU A 335 7.88 8.37 17.23
CA GLU A 335 8.65 7.72 18.31
C GLU A 335 8.82 8.62 19.55
N THR A 336 8.84 9.94 19.37
CA THR A 336 8.83 10.96 20.42
C THR A 336 7.54 10.91 21.26
N SER A 337 6.37 10.78 20.61
CA SER A 337 5.07 10.67 21.29
C SER A 337 4.97 9.38 22.11
N HIS A 338 5.56 8.28 21.62
CA HIS A 338 5.65 7.03 22.38
C HIS A 338 6.50 7.21 23.66
N PHE A 339 7.66 7.88 23.55
CA PHE A 339 8.51 8.20 24.69
C PHE A 339 7.77 9.03 25.75
N PHE A 340 7.06 10.09 25.35
CA PHE A 340 6.29 10.92 26.29
C PHE A 340 5.11 10.16 26.94
N LYS A 341 4.36 9.35 26.19
CA LYS A 341 3.30 8.47 26.73
C LYS A 341 3.86 7.50 27.77
N GLN A 342 5.01 6.89 27.50
CA GLN A 342 5.66 5.93 28.43
C GLN A 342 6.20 6.62 29.69
N LEU A 343 6.79 7.82 29.55
CA LEU A 343 7.28 8.61 30.68
C LEU A 343 6.13 9.08 31.59
N TYR A 344 5.04 9.58 31.01
CA TYR A 344 3.86 10.03 31.76
C TYR A 344 3.17 8.88 32.52
N LYS A 345 3.08 7.70 31.89
CA LYS A 345 2.48 6.49 32.49
C LYS A 345 3.28 5.94 33.68
N GLY A 346 4.59 6.17 33.73
CA GLY A 346 5.46 5.77 34.84
C GLY A 346 5.66 6.84 35.93
N ALA A 347 5.19 8.07 35.70
CA ALA A 347 5.41 9.21 36.59
C ALA A 347 4.42 9.25 37.77
N THR A 348 4.83 9.83 38.90
CA THR A 348 3.92 10.10 40.02
C THR A 348 2.91 11.21 39.65
N PRO A 349 1.75 11.32 40.33
CA PRO A 349 0.76 12.37 40.03
C PRO A 349 1.31 13.80 40.12
N GLU A 350 2.31 14.03 40.96
CA GLU A 350 3.01 15.31 41.09
C GLU A 350 3.95 15.58 39.90
N GLN A 351 4.67 14.55 39.44
CA GLN A 351 5.51 14.61 38.23
C GLN A 351 4.66 14.79 36.97
N GLN A 352 3.52 14.10 36.84
CA GLN A 352 2.57 14.25 35.75
C GLN A 352 2.04 15.69 35.66
N ARG A 353 1.75 16.33 36.80
CA ARG A 353 1.36 17.73 36.87
C ARG A 353 2.50 18.68 36.48
N ALA A 354 3.74 18.39 36.89
CA ALA A 354 4.92 19.16 36.48
C ALA A 354 5.16 19.09 34.96
N MET A 355 5.05 17.88 34.39
CA MET A 355 5.17 17.64 32.95
C MET A 355 4.12 18.41 32.16
N MET A 356 2.84 18.32 32.57
CA MET A 356 1.75 18.99 31.87
C MET A 356 1.84 20.52 32.01
N LYS A 357 2.21 21.05 33.18
CA LYS A 357 2.41 22.49 33.38
C LYS A 357 3.59 23.04 32.56
N SER A 358 4.75 22.37 32.62
CA SER A 358 5.95 22.79 31.88
C SER A 358 5.73 22.78 30.36
N TYR A 359 5.11 21.72 29.85
CA TYR A 359 4.77 21.59 28.43
C TYR A 359 3.78 22.68 27.97
N GLN A 360 2.74 22.95 28.76
CA GLN A 360 1.73 23.96 28.44
C GLN A 360 2.29 25.39 28.47
N GLU A 361 3.09 25.76 29.48
CA GLU A 361 3.64 27.11 29.61
C GLU A 361 4.76 27.39 28.60
N SER A 362 5.57 26.39 28.26
CA SER A 362 6.66 26.51 27.27
C SER A 362 6.20 26.41 25.80
N GLY A 363 4.89 26.25 25.55
CA GLY A 363 4.35 26.04 24.21
C GLY A 363 4.84 24.74 23.55
N GLY A 364 5.14 23.72 24.35
CA GLY A 364 5.61 22.40 23.90
C GLY A 364 7.12 22.27 23.71
N THR A 365 7.91 23.28 24.11
CA THR A 365 9.38 23.28 23.91
C THR A 365 10.17 22.70 25.09
N VAL A 366 9.65 22.79 26.32
CA VAL A 366 10.34 22.38 27.55
C VAL A 366 9.47 21.43 28.37
N LEU A 367 10.04 20.30 28.78
CA LEU A 367 9.39 19.30 29.62
C LEU A 367 10.22 19.07 30.89
N SER A 368 9.59 19.23 32.07
CA SER A 368 10.22 19.01 33.37
C SER A 368 9.34 18.19 34.28
N THR A 369 9.95 17.26 35.01
CA THR A 369 9.28 16.35 35.96
C THR A 369 9.31 16.86 37.41
N ASP A 370 9.95 17.99 37.70
CA ASP A 370 10.16 18.48 39.08
C ASP A 370 9.14 19.58 39.45
N TRP A 371 8.08 19.19 40.17
CA TRP A 371 7.04 20.12 40.63
C TRP A 371 7.56 21.21 41.57
N SER A 372 8.65 20.98 42.31
CA SER A 372 9.19 21.99 43.23
C SER A 372 9.72 23.22 42.49
N ASN A 373 10.28 23.00 41.30
CA ASN A 373 10.86 24.03 40.44
C ASN A 373 9.82 24.63 39.48
N VAL A 374 8.94 23.78 38.92
CA VAL A 374 7.92 24.16 37.93
C VAL A 374 6.65 24.73 38.57
N GLY A 375 6.29 24.32 39.80
CA GLY A 375 5.03 24.70 40.43
C GLY A 375 4.91 26.21 40.69
N SER A 376 6.00 26.85 41.11
CA SER A 376 6.05 28.27 41.52
C SER A 376 6.56 29.25 40.46
N LYS A 377 7.21 28.75 39.40
CA LYS A 377 7.78 29.56 38.30
C LYS A 377 6.94 29.41 37.04
N THR A 378 6.96 30.43 36.20
CA THR A 378 6.47 30.35 34.81
C THR A 378 7.64 29.93 33.91
N ILE A 379 7.46 28.90 33.09
CA ILE A 379 8.49 28.51 32.12
C ILE A 379 8.40 29.35 30.85
N VAL A 380 9.53 29.92 30.44
CA VAL A 380 9.67 30.64 29.17
C VAL A 380 9.96 29.63 28.06
N PRO A 381 9.35 29.75 26.86
CA PRO A 381 9.68 28.90 25.72
C PRO A 381 11.16 29.04 25.32
N GLU A 382 11.86 27.91 25.18
CA GLU A 382 13.21 27.85 24.61
C GLU A 382 13.11 27.14 23.24
N PRO A 383 12.89 27.90 22.14
CA PRO A 383 12.79 27.31 20.80
C PRO A 383 14.15 26.75 20.33
N PRO A 384 14.16 25.72 19.44
CA PRO A 384 15.38 25.18 18.88
C PRO A 384 16.24 26.24 18.16
N GLU A 385 17.55 26.01 18.13
CA GLU A 385 18.54 26.93 17.57
C GLU A 385 18.20 27.33 16.12
N GLY A 386 17.91 28.62 15.90
CA GLY A 386 17.46 29.17 14.61
C GLY A 386 15.96 29.47 14.49
N MET A 387 15.15 29.23 15.53
CA MET A 387 13.72 29.61 15.56
C MET A 387 13.43 30.67 16.64
N GLU A 388 12.58 31.65 16.31
CA GLU A 388 12.14 32.68 17.26
C GLU A 388 10.69 32.43 17.71
N ALA A 389 10.45 32.43 19.03
CA ALA A 389 9.13 32.26 19.61
C ALA A 389 8.30 33.56 19.51
N LYS A 390 7.45 33.66 18.48
CA LYS A 390 6.49 34.76 18.34
C LYS A 390 5.26 34.53 19.21
N LYS A 391 4.81 35.58 19.92
CA LYS A 391 3.51 35.59 20.59
C LYS A 391 2.40 35.81 19.56
N TYR A 392 1.28 35.13 19.75
CA TYR A 392 0.12 35.27 18.87
C TYR A 392 -0.62 36.58 19.23
N GLY A 393 -0.36 37.66 18.47
CA GLY A 393 -0.99 38.97 18.71
C GLY A 393 -0.18 40.21 18.33
N ASP A 394 1.09 40.07 17.91
CA ASP A 394 1.93 41.14 17.32
C ASP A 394 2.10 40.94 15.80
#